data_AF-A0A918TQ93-F1
#
_entry.id   AF-A0A918TQ93-F1
#
_cell.length_a   1.000
_cell.length_b   1.000
_cell.length_c   1.000
_cell.angle_alpha   90.00
_cell.angle_beta   90.00
_cell.angle_gamma   90.00
#
_symmetry.space_group_name_H-M   'P 1'
#
loop_
_entity.id
_entity.type
_entity.pdbx_description
1 polymer ?
#
loop_
_entity_poly.entity_id
_entity_poly.type
_entity_poly.pdbx_seq_one_letter_code
_entity_poly.pdbx_strand_id
1 'polypeptide(L)'
;MSMIKPIEVDWQQETGRLHIRYEHPDGRHTRTPAHRESVPARAVLDLDEDGRLLDADIKGLTPTVVRRLAPYSCSSVTENSGPGISLDADAAWLWLHLRKGPRDRQLRGDAHVLLDFRDGLLAEVTLTLHEARGRTAEMSG
;
A
#
# COMPACT_ATOMS: atom_id res chain seq x y z
N MET A 1 15.68 -14.92 -2.38
CA MET A 1 14.53 -14.14 -2.89
C MET A 1 14.99 -12.71 -3.04
N SER A 2 14.93 -12.18 -4.26
CA SER A 2 15.31 -10.80 -4.50
C SER A 2 14.18 -9.90 -3.99
N MET A 3 14.48 -9.07 -2.99
CA MET A 3 13.49 -8.29 -2.25
C MET A 3 13.18 -7.00 -3.01
N ILE A 4 11.91 -6.80 -3.39
CA ILE A 4 11.44 -5.50 -3.89
C ILE A 4 11.57 -4.47 -2.75
N LYS A 5 12.08 -3.27 -3.04
CA LYS A 5 12.24 -2.23 -2.04
C LYS A 5 11.60 -0.92 -2.50
N PRO A 6 10.92 -0.19 -1.60
CA PRO A 6 10.53 1.17 -1.89
C PRO A 6 11.80 2.03 -2.02
N ILE A 7 11.90 2.79 -3.11
CA ILE A 7 12.98 3.75 -3.36
C ILE A 7 12.53 5.20 -3.16
N GLU A 8 11.22 5.43 -3.23
CA GLU A 8 10.61 6.73 -3.01
C GLU A 8 9.29 6.49 -2.28
N VAL A 9 9.08 7.23 -1.19
CA VAL A 9 7.84 7.21 -0.41
C VAL A 9 7.50 8.67 -0.13
N ASP A 10 6.42 9.16 -0.73
CA ASP A 10 5.89 10.49 -0.51
C ASP A 10 4.51 10.39 0.13
N TRP A 11 4.43 10.79 1.40
CA TRP A 11 3.19 10.86 2.16
C TRP A 11 2.80 12.32 2.38
N GLN A 12 1.68 12.71 1.80
CA GLN A 12 1.11 14.05 1.88
C GLN A 12 -0.12 14.03 2.79
N GLN A 13 0.11 14.25 4.08
CA GLN A 13 -0.93 14.14 5.10
C GLN A 13 -2.14 15.06 4.83
N GLU A 14 -1.91 16.29 4.37
CA GLU A 14 -2.96 17.27 4.10
C GLU A 14 -3.95 16.83 3.03
N THR A 15 -3.48 16.05 2.05
CA THR A 15 -4.29 15.58 0.92
C THR A 15 -4.69 14.12 1.05
N GLY A 16 -4.23 13.43 2.10
CA GLY A 16 -4.43 11.99 2.27
C GLY A 16 -3.77 11.16 1.17
N ARG A 17 -2.75 11.69 0.49
CA ARG A 17 -2.13 11.04 -0.68
C ARG A 17 -0.81 10.37 -0.31
N LEU A 18 -0.70 9.10 -0.65
CA LEU A 18 0.52 8.31 -0.59
C LEU A 18 0.97 7.96 -2.00
N HIS A 19 2.23 8.19 -2.32
CA HIS A 19 2.88 7.67 -3.53
C HIS A 19 4.12 6.87 -3.14
N ILE A 20 4.25 5.67 -3.70
CA ILE A 20 5.39 4.79 -3.49
C ILE A 20 5.90 4.33 -4.84
N ARG A 21 7.22 4.41 -5.03
CA ARG A 21 7.92 3.79 -6.16
C ARG A 21 8.81 2.69 -5.67
N TYR A 22 8.83 1.59 -6.41
CA TYR A 22 9.60 0.41 -6.10
C TYR A 22 10.74 0.22 -7.11
N GLU A 23 11.88 -0.23 -6.61
CA GLU A 23 12.94 -0.77 -7.44
C GLU A 23 12.91 -2.30 -7.38
N HIS A 24 12.96 -2.89 -8.58
CA HIS A 24 13.13 -4.32 -8.71
C HIS A 24 14.62 -4.68 -8.72
N PRO A 25 15.00 -5.76 -8.05
CA PRO A 25 16.40 -6.15 -7.85
C PRO A 25 17.14 -6.55 -9.13
N ASP A 26 16.44 -6.71 -10.25
CA ASP A 26 17.04 -6.87 -11.57
C ASP A 26 17.40 -5.54 -12.24
N GLY A 27 17.23 -4.41 -11.54
CA GLY A 27 17.52 -3.07 -12.03
C GLY A 27 16.68 -2.68 -13.25
N ARG A 28 15.61 -3.43 -13.51
CA ARG A 28 14.79 -3.27 -14.71
C ARG A 28 13.89 -2.04 -14.56
N HIS A 29 14.44 -0.88 -14.91
CA HIS A 29 13.64 0.26 -15.36
C HIS A 29 13.16 -0.03 -16.78
N THR A 30 12.14 -0.86 -16.91
CA THR A 30 11.74 -1.30 -18.23
C THR A 30 11.02 -0.20 -19.00
N ARG A 31 11.28 -0.21 -20.31
CA ARG A 31 10.59 0.59 -21.32
C ARG A 31 9.21 -0.01 -21.67
N THR A 32 8.77 -1.03 -20.93
CA THR A 32 7.50 -1.71 -21.15
C THR A 32 6.37 -0.75 -20.81
N PRO A 33 5.31 -0.66 -21.64
CA PRO A 33 4.15 0.15 -21.32
C PRO A 33 3.60 -0.25 -19.95
N ALA A 34 3.39 0.76 -19.09
CA ALA A 34 2.76 0.57 -17.80
C ALA A 34 1.35 -0.01 -17.99
N HIS A 35 1.05 -1.12 -17.32
CA HIS A 35 -0.33 -1.54 -17.12
C HIS A 35 -0.84 -0.92 -15.83
N ARG A 36 -1.90 -0.11 -15.93
CA ARG A 36 -2.46 0.60 -14.78
C ARG A 36 -3.79 0.01 -14.39
N GLU A 37 -3.95 -0.29 -13.10
CA GLU A 37 -5.25 -0.64 -12.51
C GLU A 37 -5.64 0.37 -11.45
N SER A 38 -6.85 0.88 -11.58
CA SER A 38 -7.46 1.85 -10.67
C SER A 38 -8.63 1.14 -9.99
N VAL A 39 -8.59 1.05 -8.67
CA VAL A 39 -9.60 0.32 -7.88
C VAL A 39 -10.01 1.10 -6.63
N PRO A 40 -11.31 1.10 -6.27
CA PRO A 40 -11.71 1.47 -4.93
C PRO A 40 -11.26 0.37 -3.95
N ALA A 41 -10.80 0.78 -2.78
CA ALA A 41 -10.35 -0.12 -1.72
C ALA A 41 -10.65 0.49 -0.34
N ARG A 42 -10.37 -0.26 0.72
CA ARG A 42 -10.20 0.32 2.06
C ARG A 42 -8.73 0.35 2.41
N ALA A 43 -8.31 1.40 3.10
CA ALA A 43 -6.93 1.55 3.49
C ALA A 43 -6.77 1.80 4.99
N VAL A 44 -5.66 1.30 5.53
CA VAL A 44 -5.16 1.60 6.87
C VAL A 44 -3.72 2.06 6.74
N LEU A 45 -3.40 3.23 7.28
CA LEU A 45 -2.06 3.81 7.25
C LEU A 45 -1.55 3.89 8.68
N ASP A 46 -0.42 3.26 8.96
CA ASP A 46 0.24 3.32 10.26
C ASP A 46 1.33 4.40 10.24
N LEU A 47 1.32 5.28 11.23
CA LEU A 47 2.25 6.41 11.34
C LEU A 47 3.01 6.37 12.67
N ASP A 48 4.24 6.86 12.64
CA ASP A 48 5.02 7.15 13.85
C ASP A 48 4.62 8.49 14.48
N GLU A 49 5.26 8.84 15.61
CA GLU A 49 5.01 10.08 16.36
C GLU A 49 5.28 11.35 15.55
N ASP A 50 6.17 11.27 14.55
CA ASP A 50 6.51 12.37 13.64
C ASP A 50 5.51 12.49 12.47
N GLY A 51 4.49 11.62 12.42
CA GLY A 51 3.55 11.55 11.30
C GLY A 51 4.13 10.95 10.03
N ARG A 52 5.24 10.21 10.11
CA ARG A 52 5.82 9.50 8.97
C ARG A 52 5.18 8.14 8.82
N LEU A 53 4.99 7.71 7.58
CA LEU A 53 4.33 6.45 7.28
C LEU A 53 5.25 5.26 7.57
N LEU A 54 4.74 4.32 8.37
CA LEU A 54 5.38 3.05 8.72
C LEU A 54 5.01 1.96 7.73
N ASP A 55 3.69 1.74 7.60
CA ASP A 55 3.09 0.68 6.77
C ASP A 55 1.75 1.16 6.19
N ALA A 56 1.33 0.52 5.10
CA ALA A 56 0.01 0.71 4.52
C ALA A 56 -0.67 -0.63 4.18
N ASP A 57 -1.87 -0.81 4.69
CA ASP A 57 -2.78 -1.90 4.34
C ASP A 57 -3.76 -1.44 3.27
N ILE A 58 -3.96 -2.27 2.24
CA ILE A 58 -4.97 -2.06 1.21
C ILE A 58 -5.84 -3.32 1.14
N LYS A 59 -7.13 -3.15 1.41
CA LYS A 59 -8.11 -4.24 1.57
C LYS A 59 -9.22 -4.16 0.53
N GLY A 60 -9.75 -5.33 0.18
CA GLY A 60 -10.88 -5.45 -0.75
C GLY A 60 -10.46 -5.27 -2.20
N LEU A 61 -9.25 -5.73 -2.55
CA LEU A 61 -8.75 -5.69 -3.92
C LEU A 61 -9.60 -6.57 -4.86
N THR A 62 -9.74 -6.15 -6.12
CA THR A 62 -10.48 -6.94 -7.10
C THR A 62 -9.72 -8.23 -7.43
N PRO A 63 -10.41 -9.31 -7.85
CA PRO A 63 -9.75 -10.55 -8.25
C PRO A 63 -8.72 -10.36 -9.39
N THR A 64 -8.92 -9.37 -10.26
CA THR A 64 -7.97 -9.03 -11.32
C THR A 64 -6.67 -8.46 -10.73
N VAL A 65 -6.77 -7.51 -9.80
CA VAL A 65 -5.60 -6.97 -9.09
C VAL A 65 -4.90 -8.06 -8.29
N VAL A 66 -5.65 -8.88 -7.54
CA VAL A 66 -5.09 -10.00 -6.75
C VAL A 66 -4.28 -10.95 -7.64
N ARG A 67 -4.78 -11.33 -8.81
CA ARG A 67 -4.05 -12.19 -9.75
C ARG A 67 -2.74 -11.55 -10.23
N ARG A 68 -2.69 -10.24 -10.43
CA ARG A 68 -1.46 -9.54 -10.84
C ARG A 68 -0.46 -9.42 -9.71
N LEU A 69 -0.93 -9.30 -8.48
CA LEU A 69 -0.09 -9.24 -7.28
C LEU A 69 0.32 -10.63 -6.78
N ALA A 70 -0.07 -11.72 -7.45
CA ALA A 70 0.31 -13.08 -7.09
C ALA A 70 1.82 -13.33 -6.86
N PRO A 71 2.76 -12.63 -7.55
CA PRO A 71 4.19 -12.73 -7.23
C PRO A 71 4.55 -12.32 -5.80
N TYR A 72 3.69 -11.55 -5.12
CA TYR A 72 3.87 -11.08 -3.75
C TYR A 72 3.10 -11.92 -2.71
N SER A 73 2.45 -13.01 -3.13
CA SER A 73 1.68 -13.86 -2.23
C SER A 73 2.57 -14.49 -1.16
N CYS A 74 2.12 -14.45 0.10
CA CYS A 74 2.77 -15.14 1.21
C CYS A 74 1.78 -16.10 1.90
N SER A 75 2.30 -17.20 2.44
CA SER A 75 1.50 -18.28 3.05
C SER A 75 0.91 -17.94 4.42
N SER A 76 1.37 -16.85 5.04
CA SER A 76 0.79 -16.27 6.25
C SER A 76 1.33 -14.86 6.45
N VAL A 77 0.68 -14.07 7.31
CA VAL A 77 1.18 -12.78 7.80
C VAL A 77 2.42 -13.03 8.65
N THR A 78 3.55 -13.34 8.02
CA THR A 78 4.84 -13.20 8.68
C THR A 78 5.11 -11.72 8.77
N GLU A 79 5.31 -11.22 9.99
CA GLU A 79 5.91 -9.89 10.23
C GLU A 79 7.15 -9.79 9.37
N ASN A 80 7.03 -9.11 8.22
CA ASN A 80 8.10 -9.04 7.25
C ASN A 80 9.16 -8.12 7.86
N SER A 81 10.35 -8.66 8.10
CA SER A 81 11.38 -7.99 8.90
C SER A 81 12.13 -6.89 8.13
N GLY A 82 11.56 -6.38 7.04
CA GLY A 82 12.11 -5.30 6.23
C GLY A 82 11.12 -4.73 5.20
N PRO A 83 11.47 -3.62 4.54
CA PRO A 83 10.63 -2.99 3.54
C PRO A 83 10.30 -3.93 2.39
N GLY A 84 9.08 -3.87 1.86
CA GLY A 84 8.63 -4.76 0.80
C GLY A 84 7.11 -4.75 0.60
N ILE A 85 6.62 -5.81 -0.04
CA ILE A 85 5.21 -6.02 -0.34
C ILE A 85 4.84 -7.44 0.07
N SER A 86 3.69 -7.60 0.71
CA SER A 86 3.08 -8.90 0.97
C SER A 86 1.62 -8.90 0.51
N LEU A 87 1.16 -10.01 -0.04
CA LEU A 87 -0.25 -10.20 -0.41
C LEU A 87 -0.80 -11.46 0.28
N ASP A 88 -1.95 -11.30 0.93
CA ASP A 88 -2.86 -12.38 1.22
C ASP A 88 -3.94 -12.39 0.14
N ALA A 89 -3.84 -13.36 -0.76
CA ALA A 89 -4.70 -13.46 -1.92
C ALA A 89 -6.13 -13.90 -1.54
N ASP A 90 -6.29 -14.64 -0.45
CA ASP A 90 -7.57 -15.15 0.02
C ASP A 90 -8.36 -14.04 0.72
N ALA A 91 -7.68 -13.19 1.51
CA ALA A 91 -8.27 -12.02 2.14
C ALA A 91 -8.36 -10.79 1.24
N ALA A 92 -7.79 -10.85 0.02
CA ALA A 92 -7.62 -9.71 -0.89
C ALA A 92 -7.00 -8.49 -0.18
N TRP A 93 -5.93 -8.74 0.58
CA TRP A 93 -5.25 -7.78 1.43
C TRP A 93 -3.78 -7.66 1.02
N LEU A 94 -3.40 -6.46 0.59
CA LEU A 94 -2.04 -6.07 0.27
C LEU A 94 -1.43 -5.24 1.40
N TRP A 95 -0.24 -5.62 1.85
CA TRP A 95 0.58 -4.87 2.80
C TRP A 95 1.77 -4.24 2.07
N LEU A 96 1.96 -2.94 2.27
CA LEU A 96 3.11 -2.19 1.80
C LEU A 96 3.97 -1.87 3.02
N HIS A 97 5.04 -2.64 3.19
CA HIS A 97 5.97 -2.49 4.32
C HIS A 97 7.01 -1.42 3.97
N LEU A 98 7.05 -0.31 4.70
CA LEU A 98 7.90 0.83 4.29
C LEU A 98 9.09 1.01 5.23
N ARG A 99 8.85 0.98 6.54
CA ARG A 99 9.90 1.15 7.54
C ARG A 99 9.48 0.55 8.87
N LYS A 100 10.48 0.21 9.69
CA LYS A 100 10.26 -0.23 11.07
C LYS A 100 10.08 0.98 11.98
N GLY A 101 9.23 0.82 12.99
CA GLY A 101 9.07 1.78 14.07
C GLY A 101 7.89 1.41 14.97
N PRO A 102 7.80 2.00 16.16
CA PRO A 102 6.60 1.90 16.97
C PRO A 102 5.46 2.68 16.29
N ARG A 103 4.30 2.04 16.15
CA ARG A 103 3.08 2.72 15.69
C ARG A 103 2.56 3.64 16.79
N ASP A 104 2.39 4.92 16.45
CA ASP A 104 1.74 5.92 17.31
C ASP A 104 0.29 6.15 16.90
N ARG A 105 0.07 6.42 15.61
CA ARG A 105 -1.24 6.78 15.05
C ARG A 105 -1.62 5.89 13.88
N GLN A 106 -2.92 5.73 13.69
CA GLN A 106 -3.47 5.01 12.54
C GLN A 106 -4.57 5.82 11.85
N LEU A 107 -4.48 5.95 10.52
CA LEU A 107 -5.53 6.52 9.67
C LEU A 107 -6.28 5.39 8.96
N ARG A 108 -7.59 5.53 8.81
CA ARG A 108 -8.45 4.52 8.18
C ARG A 108 -9.51 5.20 7.31
N GLY A 109 -9.83 4.60 6.18
CA GLY A 109 -10.84 5.15 5.29
C GLY A 109 -11.07 4.32 4.03
N ASP A 110 -12.04 4.76 3.26
CA ASP A 110 -12.15 4.34 1.87
C ASP A 110 -11.02 5.01 1.08
N ALA A 111 -10.51 4.33 0.06
CA ALA A 111 -9.39 4.82 -0.72
C ALA A 111 -9.61 4.55 -2.20
N HIS A 112 -9.01 5.39 -3.01
CA HIS A 112 -8.78 5.10 -4.42
C HIS A 112 -7.31 4.71 -4.60
N VAL A 113 -7.06 3.56 -5.20
CA VAL A 113 -5.72 3.01 -5.38
C VAL A 113 -5.43 2.84 -6.86
N LEU A 114 -4.33 3.44 -7.31
CA LEU A 114 -3.75 3.27 -8.63
C LEU A 114 -2.48 2.43 -8.49
N LEU A 115 -2.47 1.29 -9.18
CA LEU A 115 -1.36 0.35 -9.24
C LEU A 115 -0.76 0.40 -10.65
N ASP A 116 0.53 0.70 -10.75
CA ASP A 116 1.28 0.68 -12.01
C ASP A 116 2.16 -0.57 -12.04
N PHE A 117 1.94 -1.42 -13.04
CA PHE A 117 2.69 -2.66 -13.23
C PHE A 117 3.58 -2.57 -14.46
N ARG A 118 4.83 -3.03 -14.33
CA ARG A 118 5.81 -3.14 -15.41
C ARG A 118 6.40 -4.54 -15.40
N ASP A 119 6.35 -5.21 -16.56
CA ASP A 119 6.72 -6.63 -16.75
C ASP A 119 6.07 -7.59 -15.75
N GLY A 120 4.82 -7.30 -15.39
CA GLY A 120 4.05 -8.12 -14.45
C GLY A 120 4.41 -7.90 -12.99
N LEU A 121 5.25 -6.92 -12.66
CA LEU A 121 5.64 -6.56 -11.30
C LEU A 121 5.12 -5.17 -10.95
N LEU A 122 4.79 -4.95 -9.66
CA LEU A 122 4.35 -3.66 -9.15
C LEU A 122 5.51 -2.67 -9.17
N ALA A 123 5.37 -1.57 -9.91
CA ALA A 123 6.38 -0.52 -10.01
C ALA A 123 6.03 0.69 -9.16
N GLU A 124 4.74 1.06 -9.13
CA GLU A 124 4.28 2.23 -8.38
C GLU A 124 2.90 1.98 -7.76
N VAL A 125 2.68 2.60 -6.60
CA VAL A 125 1.37 2.66 -5.95
C VAL A 125 1.07 4.11 -5.66
N THR A 126 -0.09 4.60 -6.12
CA THR A 126 -0.67 5.84 -5.61
C THR A 126 -1.95 5.50 -4.88
N LEU A 127 -2.07 5.96 -3.65
CA LEU A 127 -3.26 5.82 -2.82
C LEU A 127 -3.76 7.20 -2.43
N THR A 128 -5.05 7.43 -2.54
CA THR A 128 -5.72 8.61 -2.01
C THR A 128 -6.75 8.15 -0.99
N LEU A 129 -6.49 8.47 0.27
CA LEU A 129 -7.37 8.17 1.39
C LEU A 129 -8.48 9.21 1.40
N HIS A 130 -9.72 8.74 1.30
CA HIS A 130 -10.89 9.54 1.58
C HIS A 130 -11.24 9.30 3.03
N GLU A 131 -11.17 10.35 3.86
CA GLU A 131 -11.61 10.24 5.24
C GLU A 131 -13.01 9.62 5.26
N ALA A 132 -13.17 8.54 6.03
CA ALA A 132 -14.49 8.06 6.34
C ALA A 132 -15.21 9.25 6.97
N ARG A 133 -16.30 9.73 6.37
CA ARG A 133 -17.21 10.68 7.02
C ARG A 133 -17.80 9.98 8.24
N GLY A 134 -17.05 9.91 9.32
CA GLY A 134 -17.52 9.50 10.62
C GLY A 134 -18.36 10.64 11.13
N ARG A 135 -19.66 10.39 11.33
CA ARG A 135 -20.48 11.20 12.22
C ARG A 135 -19.69 11.36 13.52
N THR A 136 -19.21 12.57 13.76
CA THR A 136 -19.13 13.12 15.11
C THR A 136 -20.54 13.07 15.67
N ALA A 137 -20.93 11.91 16.21
CA ALA A 137 -21.98 11.88 17.20
C ALA A 137 -21.37 12.52 18.43
N GLU A 138 -21.61 13.82 18.54
CA GLU A 138 -21.58 14.55 19.79
C GLU A 138 -22.32 13.71 20.84
N MET A 139 -21.58 13.16 21.79
CA MET A 139 -22.13 12.80 23.09
C MET A 139 -21.32 13.57 24.12
N SER A 140 -21.53 14.88 24.11
CA SER A 140 -21.49 15.69 25.32
C SER A 140 -22.94 16.04 25.64
N GLY A 141 -23.47 15.41 26.68
CA GLY A 141 -24.84 15.58 27.18
C GLY A 141 -25.02 14.73 28.41
#